data_AF-A0A168K4D4-F1
#
_entry.id   AF-A0A168K4D4-F1
#
_cell.length_a   1.000
_cell.length_b   1.000
_cell.length_c   1.000
_cell.angle_alpha   90.00
_cell.angle_beta   90.00
_cell.angle_gamma   90.00
#
_symmetry.space_group_name_H-M   'P 1'
#
loop_
_entity.id
_entity.type
_entity.pdbx_description
1 polymer ?
#
loop_
_entity_poly.entity_id
_entity_poly.type
_entity_poly.pdbx_seq_one_letter_code
_entity_poly.pdbx_strand_id
1 'polypeptide(L)'
;ENHDDSGLTLRALVSTKEAGVIIGKGGKNVAEMRDTTGVKAGVSKVVQGVHDRVLTVSGTLEGVSKAYSLIAQTLLDNPISPLPTTTSSTTSSITNNNSNAVATIRLLISHNLMGTVIGRQGAKIKHIQDTSGVRMIASKTLLPQSTERVVEVRGTVDAIHKAILEIGRCLIEDKERAYGTILYNPTKVNTNINGLNDHRIQQQQQQQQNVIRTGNGSDFSSHDFERQQQHQQQQQAFLNDPNVRTQNISIPSDMVGCIIGKGGSKISEIRRLSGSRISIAKVPHDESGERMFTIQGTPEANERALYLLYGQLENEKERR
;
A
#
# COMPACT_ATOMS: atom_id res chain seq x y z
N GLU A 1 -1.43 -9.30 35.73
CA GLU A 1 -1.62 -8.01 35.04
C GLU A 1 -2.53 -8.23 33.84
N ASN A 2 -3.70 -7.61 33.82
CA ASN A 2 -4.72 -7.79 32.78
C ASN A 2 -4.30 -7.05 31.51
N HIS A 3 -3.88 -7.78 30.48
CA HIS A 3 -3.52 -7.25 29.17
C HIS A 3 -4.74 -7.07 28.24
N ASP A 4 -5.97 -7.13 28.77
CA ASP A 4 -7.17 -7.52 28.02
C ASP A 4 -7.95 -6.40 27.31
N ASP A 5 -7.52 -5.13 27.39
CA ASP A 5 -8.27 -4.01 26.77
C ASP A 5 -7.53 -3.29 25.64
N SER A 6 -6.46 -3.89 25.10
CA SER A 6 -5.82 -3.35 23.90
C SER A 6 -6.63 -3.70 22.65
N GLY A 7 -7.42 -2.74 22.18
CA GLY A 7 -8.15 -2.86 20.91
C GLY A 7 -7.19 -3.09 19.73
N LEU A 8 -7.50 -4.10 18.91
CA LEU A 8 -6.77 -4.48 17.71
C LEU A 8 -7.59 -4.11 16.48
N THR A 9 -6.94 -3.56 15.46
CA THR A 9 -7.52 -3.40 14.13
C THR A 9 -6.70 -4.19 13.12
N LEU A 10 -7.33 -5.18 12.49
CA LEU A 10 -6.75 -5.94 11.39
C LEU A 10 -7.47 -5.60 10.09
N ARG A 11 -6.69 -5.58 9.01
CA ARG A 11 -7.17 -5.34 7.66
C ARG A 11 -6.82 -6.54 6.79
N ALA A 12 -7.70 -6.87 5.86
CA ALA A 12 -7.48 -7.94 4.91
C ALA A 12 -7.85 -7.51 3.48
N LEU A 13 -7.04 -7.96 2.53
CA LEU A 13 -7.27 -7.82 1.12
C LEU A 13 -8.25 -8.90 0.67
N VAL A 14 -9.39 -8.49 0.12
CA VAL A 14 -10.43 -9.38 -0.38
C VAL A 14 -10.82 -8.93 -1.78
N SER A 15 -11.14 -9.87 -2.65
CA SER A 15 -11.72 -9.56 -3.95
C SER A 15 -13.15 -9.05 -3.80
N THR A 16 -13.67 -8.42 -4.85
CA THR A 16 -15.06 -7.94 -4.88
C THR A 16 -16.06 -9.07 -4.70
N LYS A 17 -15.74 -10.27 -5.21
CA LYS A 17 -16.56 -11.46 -5.03
C LYS A 17 -16.51 -11.97 -3.59
N GLU A 18 -15.32 -12.11 -3.00
CA GLU A 18 -15.12 -12.50 -1.59
C GLU A 18 -15.85 -11.55 -0.65
N ALA A 19 -15.72 -10.24 -0.89
CA ALA A 19 -16.41 -9.24 -0.13
C ALA A 19 -17.95 -9.34 -0.23
N GLY A 20 -18.49 -9.72 -1.39
CA GLY A 20 -19.92 -9.95 -1.57
C GLY A 20 -20.43 -11.10 -0.70
N VAL A 21 -19.67 -12.20 -0.64
CA VAL A 21 -19.94 -13.36 0.23
C VAL A 21 -19.85 -12.97 1.70
N ILE A 22 -18.79 -12.27 2.11
CA ILE A 22 -18.59 -11.83 3.51
C ILE A 22 -19.74 -10.92 3.98
N ILE A 23 -20.20 -9.99 3.14
CA ILE A 23 -21.31 -9.10 3.46
C ILE A 23 -22.63 -9.88 3.56
N GLY A 24 -22.86 -10.82 2.64
CA GLY A 24 -24.10 -11.57 2.53
C GLY A 24 -25.26 -10.76 1.95
N LYS A 25 -26.35 -11.45 1.59
CA LYS A 25 -27.56 -10.81 1.05
C LYS A 25 -28.14 -9.83 2.08
N GLY A 26 -28.31 -8.56 1.70
CA GLY A 26 -28.81 -7.51 2.60
C GLY A 26 -27.88 -7.17 3.77
N GLY A 27 -26.61 -7.59 3.74
CA GLY A 27 -25.69 -7.37 4.86
C GLY A 27 -25.90 -8.29 6.05
N LYS A 28 -26.71 -9.35 5.90
CA LYS A 28 -27.05 -10.28 7.00
C LYS A 28 -25.82 -10.93 7.62
N ASN A 29 -24.90 -11.46 6.80
CA ASN A 29 -23.75 -12.21 7.29
C ASN A 29 -22.79 -11.33 8.08
N VAL A 30 -22.49 -10.13 7.58
CA VAL A 30 -21.64 -9.17 8.31
C VAL A 30 -22.31 -8.65 9.58
N ALA A 31 -23.64 -8.50 9.60
CA ALA A 31 -24.37 -8.10 10.82
C ALA A 31 -24.29 -9.20 11.89
N GLU A 32 -24.62 -10.44 11.54
CA GLU A 32 -24.55 -11.60 12.44
C GLU A 32 -23.13 -11.83 12.99
N MET A 33 -22.12 -11.69 12.14
CA MET A 33 -20.72 -11.76 12.56
C MET A 33 -20.38 -10.65 13.58
N ARG A 34 -20.82 -9.40 13.37
CA ARG A 34 -20.59 -8.29 14.32
C ARG A 34 -21.29 -8.55 15.66
N ASP A 35 -22.53 -9.01 15.64
CA ASP A 35 -23.30 -9.29 16.86
C ASP A 35 -22.68 -10.44 17.67
N THR A 36 -22.21 -11.49 16.99
CA THR A 36 -21.64 -12.68 17.63
C THR A 36 -20.22 -12.47 18.20
N THR A 37 -19.48 -11.50 17.67
CA THR A 37 -18.06 -11.27 18.00
C THR A 37 -17.82 -9.94 18.72
N GLY A 38 -18.80 -9.03 18.72
CA GLY A 38 -18.67 -7.69 19.31
C GLY A 38 -17.70 -6.77 18.56
N VAL A 39 -17.27 -7.11 17.34
CA VAL A 39 -16.32 -6.32 16.56
C VAL A 39 -16.99 -5.25 15.71
N LYS A 40 -16.27 -4.17 15.43
CA LYS A 40 -16.57 -3.24 14.36
C LYS A 40 -15.89 -3.70 13.07
N ALA A 41 -16.63 -4.41 12.23
CA ALA A 41 -16.16 -4.83 10.90
C ALA A 41 -16.73 -3.94 9.78
N GLY A 42 -16.04 -3.80 8.66
CA GLY A 42 -16.55 -3.10 7.48
C GLY A 42 -15.72 -3.38 6.23
N VAL A 43 -16.32 -3.23 5.05
CA VAL A 43 -15.62 -3.43 3.76
C VAL A 43 -15.63 -2.13 2.97
N SER A 44 -14.51 -1.81 2.31
CA SER A 44 -14.38 -0.64 1.43
C SER A 44 -15.47 -0.58 0.36
N LYS A 45 -15.84 0.63 -0.07
CA LYS A 45 -16.83 0.83 -1.15
C LYS A 45 -16.40 0.11 -2.43
N VAL A 46 -17.38 -0.34 -3.20
CA VAL A 46 -17.13 -0.92 -4.53
C VAL A 46 -16.77 0.22 -5.48
N VAL A 47 -15.69 0.05 -6.25
CA VAL A 47 -15.28 0.99 -7.29
C VAL A 47 -15.20 0.23 -8.61
N GLN A 48 -15.74 0.82 -9.67
CA GLN A 48 -15.76 0.19 -10.99
C GLN A 48 -14.33 -0.01 -11.52
N GLY A 49 -14.07 -1.16 -12.12
CA GLY A 49 -12.74 -1.52 -12.64
C GLY A 49 -11.72 -1.92 -11.57
N VAL A 50 -12.05 -1.83 -10.27
CA VAL A 50 -11.19 -2.26 -9.17
C VAL A 50 -11.73 -3.55 -8.58
N HIS A 51 -10.98 -4.63 -8.72
CA HIS A 51 -11.40 -5.94 -8.20
C HIS A 51 -11.04 -6.16 -6.74
N ASP A 52 -10.07 -5.41 -6.21
CA ASP A 52 -9.64 -5.49 -4.83
C ASP A 52 -10.45 -4.59 -3.91
N ARG A 53 -10.76 -5.10 -2.73
CA ARG A 53 -11.46 -4.41 -1.63
C ARG A 53 -10.72 -4.69 -0.33
N VAL A 54 -10.92 -3.81 0.64
CA VAL A 54 -10.31 -3.96 1.96
C VAL A 54 -11.39 -4.22 2.99
N LEU A 55 -11.29 -5.37 3.65
CA LEU A 55 -12.02 -5.69 4.87
C LEU A 55 -11.23 -5.13 6.06
N THR A 56 -11.91 -4.41 6.95
CA THR A 56 -11.35 -3.87 8.21
C THR A 56 -12.15 -4.44 9.37
N VAL A 57 -11.48 -5.02 10.36
CA VAL A 57 -12.08 -5.60 11.57
C VAL A 57 -11.37 -5.03 12.78
N SER A 58 -12.11 -4.33 13.64
CA SER A 58 -11.61 -3.67 14.85
C SER A 58 -12.35 -4.17 16.08
N GLY A 59 -11.65 -4.52 17.16
CA GLY A 59 -12.27 -4.98 18.40
C GLY A 59 -11.24 -5.53 19.39
N THR A 60 -11.69 -6.34 20.34
CA THR A 60 -10.78 -7.10 21.21
C THR A 60 -10.04 -8.17 20.40
N LEU A 61 -8.87 -8.61 20.89
CA LEU A 61 -8.09 -9.67 20.23
C LEU A 61 -8.93 -10.93 19.97
N GLU A 62 -9.69 -11.37 20.97
CA GLU A 62 -10.61 -12.52 20.89
C GLU A 62 -11.77 -12.28 19.91
N GLY A 63 -12.34 -11.08 19.91
CA GLY A 63 -13.41 -10.74 18.95
C GLY A 63 -12.89 -10.77 17.51
N VAL A 64 -11.71 -10.20 17.27
CA VAL A 64 -11.08 -10.15 15.95
C VAL A 64 -10.71 -11.56 15.47
N SER A 65 -10.07 -12.38 16.30
CA SER A 65 -9.70 -13.77 15.94
C SER A 65 -10.93 -14.63 15.62
N LYS A 66 -12.02 -14.47 16.38
CA LYS A 66 -13.30 -15.14 16.12
C LYS A 66 -13.99 -14.61 14.86
N ALA A 67 -13.90 -13.31 14.56
CA ALA A 67 -14.44 -12.75 13.33
C ALA A 67 -13.74 -13.35 12.10
N TYR A 68 -12.40 -13.48 12.12
CA TYR A 68 -11.67 -14.08 11.01
C TYR A 68 -11.95 -15.57 10.81
N SER A 69 -12.29 -16.32 11.86
CA SER A 69 -12.71 -17.71 11.72
C SER A 69 -14.10 -17.82 11.06
N LEU A 70 -15.05 -16.97 11.43
CA LEU A 70 -16.36 -16.88 10.76
C LEU A 70 -16.24 -16.46 9.29
N ILE A 71 -15.34 -15.52 8.99
CA ILE A 71 -15.03 -15.12 7.61
C ILE A 71 -14.46 -16.30 6.81
N ALA A 72 -13.50 -17.03 7.37
CA ALA A 72 -12.92 -18.21 6.74
C ALA A 72 -13.99 -19.27 6.45
N GLN A 73 -14.88 -19.54 7.42
CA GLN A 73 -16.01 -20.44 7.23
C GLN A 73 -16.94 -19.97 6.10
N THR A 74 -17.34 -18.69 6.10
CA THR A 74 -18.24 -18.14 5.07
C THR A 74 -17.65 -18.28 3.65
N LEU A 75 -16.33 -18.06 3.51
CA LEU A 75 -15.63 -18.20 2.23
C LEU A 75 -15.53 -19.65 1.76
N LEU A 76 -15.46 -20.62 2.68
CA LEU A 76 -15.48 -22.05 2.37
C LEU A 76 -16.87 -22.54 1.97
N ASP A 77 -17.90 -22.06 2.65
CA ASP A 77 -19.30 -22.42 2.35
C ASP A 77 -19.73 -21.88 0.98
N ASN A 78 -19.05 -20.86 0.46
CA ASN A 78 -19.34 -20.22 -0.83
C ASN A 78 -18.07 -20.10 -1.68
N PRO A 79 -17.54 -21.21 -2.22
CA PRO A 79 -16.27 -21.21 -2.94
C PRO A 79 -16.33 -20.36 -4.22
N ILE A 80 -15.39 -19.44 -4.35
CA ILE A 80 -15.34 -18.45 -5.44
C ILE A 80 -14.24 -18.84 -6.43
N SER A 81 -14.39 -19.99 -7.10
CA SER A 81 -13.40 -20.43 -8.10
C SER A 81 -13.82 -20.03 -9.52
N PRO A 82 -12.92 -19.45 -10.33
CA PRO A 82 -12.91 -19.63 -11.77
C PRO A 82 -11.96 -20.80 -12.10
N LEU A 83 -12.45 -22.03 -12.17
CA LEU A 83 -11.73 -23.16 -12.78
C LEU A 83 -12.69 -24.03 -13.59
N PRO A 84 -12.32 -24.53 -14.78
CA PRO A 84 -13.23 -25.21 -15.68
C PRO A 84 -13.78 -26.48 -15.03
N THR A 85 -15.09 -26.60 -15.08
CA THR A 85 -15.84 -27.81 -14.81
C THR A 85 -15.41 -28.91 -15.79
N THR A 86 -14.63 -29.88 -15.35
CA THR A 86 -14.86 -31.26 -15.77
C THR A 86 -16.04 -31.79 -14.96
N THR A 87 -17.22 -31.62 -15.56
CA THR A 87 -18.38 -32.51 -15.50
C THR A 87 -18.50 -33.42 -14.28
N SER A 88 -19.40 -33.05 -13.37
CA SER A 88 -20.58 -33.89 -13.10
C SER A 88 -21.56 -33.11 -12.22
N SER A 89 -22.66 -32.73 -12.84
CA SER A 89 -23.90 -32.30 -12.22
C SER A 89 -24.44 -33.37 -11.27
N THR A 90 -24.55 -33.07 -9.98
CA THR A 90 -25.60 -33.65 -9.14
C THR A 90 -25.97 -32.68 -8.00
N THR A 91 -27.24 -32.32 -8.00
CA THR A 91 -28.01 -31.78 -6.89
C THR A 91 -27.76 -32.59 -5.61
N SER A 92 -27.25 -31.96 -4.54
CA SER A 92 -27.40 -32.46 -3.17
C SER A 92 -27.06 -31.37 -2.15
N SER A 93 -28.10 -30.81 -1.56
CA SER A 93 -28.11 -30.08 -0.29
C SER A 93 -27.76 -31.04 0.86
N ILE A 94 -26.48 -31.27 1.09
CA ILE A 94 -25.98 -32.06 2.22
C ILE A 94 -24.90 -31.23 2.92
N THR A 95 -25.14 -31.01 4.21
CA THR A 95 -24.25 -30.45 5.23
C THR A 95 -22.90 -31.17 5.22
N ASN A 96 -21.98 -30.71 4.37
CA ASN A 96 -20.60 -31.16 4.41
C ASN A 96 -19.85 -30.32 5.45
N ASN A 97 -19.77 -30.86 6.67
CA ASN A 97 -18.70 -30.52 7.61
C ASN A 97 -17.37 -31.00 7.01
N ASN A 98 -16.89 -30.24 6.02
CA ASN A 98 -15.62 -30.49 5.37
C ASN A 98 -14.53 -29.95 6.31
N SER A 99 -14.29 -30.65 7.41
CA SER A 99 -13.35 -30.28 8.48
C SER A 99 -11.90 -30.12 7.99
N ASN A 100 -11.60 -30.62 6.79
CA ASN A 100 -10.32 -30.46 6.11
C ASN A 100 -10.31 -29.37 5.02
N ALA A 101 -11.41 -28.64 4.83
CA ALA A 101 -11.43 -27.54 3.88
C ALA A 101 -10.54 -26.40 4.39
N VAL A 102 -9.70 -25.88 3.49
CA VAL A 102 -8.68 -24.88 3.82
C VAL A 102 -9.04 -23.55 3.19
N ALA A 103 -9.21 -22.52 4.02
CA ALA A 103 -9.41 -21.15 3.58
C ALA A 103 -8.08 -20.41 3.47
N THR A 104 -8.07 -19.30 2.73
CA THR A 104 -6.91 -18.41 2.61
C THR A 104 -7.31 -16.99 2.95
N ILE A 105 -6.64 -16.37 3.92
CA ILE A 105 -6.86 -14.99 4.35
C ILE A 105 -5.62 -14.18 4.00
N ARG A 106 -5.80 -13.03 3.34
CA ARG A 106 -4.71 -12.12 2.94
C ARG A 106 -4.68 -10.91 3.87
N LEU A 107 -3.93 -10.99 4.96
CA LEU A 107 -3.80 -9.89 5.93
C LEU A 107 -2.95 -8.75 5.37
N LEU A 108 -3.34 -7.52 5.67
CA LEU A 108 -2.55 -6.32 5.42
C LEU A 108 -1.83 -5.96 6.71
N ILE A 109 -0.49 -6.00 6.68
CA ILE A 109 0.35 -5.70 7.83
C ILE A 109 1.32 -4.59 7.44
N SER A 110 1.45 -3.59 8.31
CA SER A 110 2.44 -2.53 8.13
C SER A 110 3.85 -3.11 7.99
N HIS A 111 4.64 -2.58 7.05
CA HIS A 111 6.04 -2.97 6.88
C HIS A 111 6.81 -2.97 8.21
N ASN A 112 6.59 -1.95 9.06
CA ASN A 112 7.30 -1.79 10.34
C ASN A 112 6.96 -2.89 11.36
N LEU A 113 5.77 -3.49 11.24
CA LEU A 113 5.31 -4.58 12.11
C LEU A 113 5.66 -5.97 11.55
N MET A 114 6.14 -6.07 10.31
CA MET A 114 6.49 -7.36 9.71
C MET A 114 7.58 -8.08 10.49
N GLY A 115 8.53 -7.33 11.07
CA GLY A 115 9.62 -7.91 11.87
C GLY A 115 9.12 -8.66 13.11
N THR A 116 7.98 -8.25 13.67
CA THR A 116 7.41 -8.80 14.91
C THR A 116 6.66 -10.10 14.62
N VAL A 117 5.99 -10.16 13.47
CA VAL A 117 5.31 -11.37 12.97
C VAL A 117 6.30 -12.40 12.39
N ILE A 118 7.32 -11.95 11.65
CA ILE A 118 8.32 -12.82 11.01
C ILE A 118 9.36 -13.33 12.02
N GLY A 119 9.84 -12.45 12.89
CA GLY A 119 10.92 -12.73 13.82
C GLY A 119 12.31 -12.84 13.16
N ARG A 120 13.36 -12.87 13.97
CA ARG A 120 14.74 -13.04 13.50
C ARG A 120 14.86 -14.34 12.70
N GLN A 121 15.42 -14.27 11.49
CA GLN A 121 15.58 -15.40 10.56
C GLN A 121 14.27 -16.16 10.26
N GLY A 122 13.09 -15.54 10.44
CA GLY A 122 11.81 -16.22 10.24
C GLY A 122 11.39 -17.15 11.38
N ALA A 123 12.05 -17.09 12.54
CA ALA A 123 11.77 -18.00 13.66
C ALA A 123 10.33 -17.85 14.18
N LYS A 124 9.78 -16.63 14.26
CA LYS A 124 8.45 -16.39 14.82
C LYS A 124 7.34 -16.84 13.86
N ILE A 125 7.43 -16.51 12.57
CA ILE A 125 6.47 -17.00 11.57
C ILE A 125 6.51 -18.53 11.43
N LYS A 126 7.69 -19.16 11.58
CA LYS A 126 7.79 -20.62 11.62
C LYS A 126 7.08 -21.19 12.85
N HIS A 127 7.34 -20.63 14.03
CA HIS A 127 6.67 -21.03 15.26
C HIS A 127 5.14 -20.88 15.18
N ILE A 128 4.63 -19.76 14.66
CA ILE A 128 3.20 -19.54 14.46
C ILE A 128 2.61 -20.62 13.54
N GLN A 129 3.30 -20.95 12.44
CA GLN A 129 2.88 -22.02 11.53
C GLN A 129 2.86 -23.40 12.21
N ASP A 130 3.91 -23.74 12.96
CA ASP A 130 4.02 -25.04 13.63
C ASP A 130 2.95 -25.22 14.72
N THR A 131 2.64 -24.16 15.49
CA THR A 131 1.66 -24.22 16.58
C THR A 131 0.21 -24.15 16.09
N SER A 132 -0.07 -23.35 15.06
CA SER A 132 -1.44 -23.18 14.55
C SER A 132 -1.81 -24.17 13.44
N GLY A 133 -0.84 -24.81 12.79
CA GLY A 133 -1.07 -25.71 11.66
C GLY A 133 -1.44 -24.99 10.36
N VAL A 134 -1.22 -23.67 10.28
CA VAL A 134 -1.42 -22.88 9.05
C VAL A 134 -0.12 -22.82 8.23
N ARG A 135 -0.26 -22.53 6.95
CA ARG A 135 0.84 -22.07 6.09
C ARG A 135 0.76 -20.55 5.99
N MET A 136 1.88 -19.87 6.27
CA MET A 136 1.98 -18.41 6.15
C MET A 136 2.98 -18.00 5.08
N ILE A 137 2.61 -17.04 4.24
CA ILE A 137 3.49 -16.49 3.20
C ILE A 137 3.44 -14.96 3.26
N ALA A 138 4.57 -14.34 3.64
CA ALA A 138 4.73 -12.90 3.63
C ALA A 138 5.25 -12.43 2.26
N SER A 139 4.50 -11.55 1.59
CA SER A 139 4.93 -10.88 0.35
C SER A 139 6.18 -10.05 0.60
N LYS A 140 7.13 -10.02 -0.34
CA LYS A 140 8.39 -9.23 -0.23
C LYS A 140 8.19 -7.74 -0.55
N THR A 141 7.17 -7.41 -1.34
CA THR A 141 6.93 -6.09 -1.89
C THR A 141 5.85 -5.35 -1.11
N LEU A 142 5.99 -4.03 -0.98
CA LEU A 142 4.92 -3.15 -0.51
C LEU A 142 3.76 -3.13 -1.50
N LEU A 143 2.54 -2.90 -1.01
CA LEU A 143 1.41 -2.60 -1.87
C LEU A 143 1.53 -1.19 -2.48
N PRO A 144 1.01 -0.96 -3.70
CA PRO A 144 1.08 0.34 -4.35
C PRO A 144 0.50 1.46 -3.48
N GLN A 145 1.21 2.60 -3.42
CA GLN A 145 0.82 3.79 -2.65
C GLN A 145 0.53 3.49 -1.16
N SER A 146 1.15 2.45 -0.61
CA SER A 146 0.96 1.97 0.75
C SER A 146 2.28 1.53 1.35
N THR A 147 2.35 1.50 2.68
CA THR A 147 3.45 0.87 3.42
C THR A 147 3.04 -0.47 4.01
N GLU A 148 1.94 -1.05 3.56
CA GLU A 148 1.49 -2.38 3.97
C GLU A 148 2.00 -3.46 3.02
N ARG A 149 2.18 -4.66 3.58
CA ARG A 149 2.51 -5.90 2.88
C ARG A 149 1.39 -6.91 3.11
N VAL A 150 1.21 -7.78 2.14
CA VAL A 150 0.27 -8.90 2.25
C VAL A 150 0.95 -10.06 2.98
N VAL A 151 0.30 -10.59 4.01
CA VAL A 151 0.62 -11.88 4.63
C VAL A 151 -0.54 -12.83 4.37
N GLU A 152 -0.28 -13.84 3.54
CA GLU A 152 -1.23 -14.90 3.26
C GLU A 152 -1.21 -15.93 4.39
N VAL A 153 -2.37 -16.24 4.96
CA VAL A 153 -2.57 -17.22 6.01
C VAL A 153 -3.54 -18.27 5.49
N ARG A 154 -3.06 -19.49 5.28
CA ARG A 154 -3.83 -20.59 4.69
C ARG A 154 -3.93 -21.76 5.66
N GLY A 155 -5.15 -22.16 6.03
CA GLY A 155 -5.38 -23.28 6.96
C GLY A 155 -6.86 -23.61 7.13
N THR A 156 -7.17 -24.55 8.03
CA THR A 156 -8.55 -24.80 8.47
C THR A 156 -9.08 -23.62 9.29
N VAL A 157 -10.40 -23.58 9.51
CA VAL A 157 -11.05 -22.47 10.23
C VAL A 157 -10.49 -22.32 11.66
N ASP A 158 -10.30 -23.43 12.37
CA ASP A 158 -9.70 -23.45 13.71
C ASP A 158 -8.22 -23.05 13.69
N ALA A 159 -7.46 -23.50 12.69
CA ALA A 159 -6.06 -23.13 12.52
C ALA A 159 -5.90 -21.62 12.26
N ILE A 160 -6.77 -21.05 11.42
CA ILE A 160 -6.80 -19.60 11.14
C ILE A 160 -7.13 -18.82 12.43
N HIS A 161 -8.11 -19.26 13.22
CA HIS A 161 -8.43 -18.63 14.49
C HIS A 161 -7.19 -18.52 15.40
N LYS A 162 -6.48 -19.63 15.61
CA LYS A 162 -5.25 -19.70 16.41
C LYS A 162 -4.14 -18.83 15.83
N ALA A 163 -3.94 -18.85 14.51
CA ALA A 163 -2.92 -18.05 13.85
C ALA A 163 -3.18 -16.54 14.00
N ILE A 164 -4.44 -16.09 13.84
CA ILE A 164 -4.81 -14.69 14.00
C ILE A 164 -4.64 -14.23 15.45
N LEU A 165 -4.89 -15.10 16.43
CA LEU A 165 -4.65 -14.80 17.84
C LEU A 165 -3.17 -14.51 18.10
N GLU A 166 -2.27 -15.38 17.62
CA GLU A 166 -0.82 -15.21 17.77
C GLU A 166 -0.27 -14.01 16.99
N ILE A 167 -0.75 -13.78 15.76
CA ILE A 167 -0.39 -12.60 14.98
C ILE A 167 -0.86 -11.34 15.70
N GLY A 168 -2.10 -11.32 16.20
CA GLY A 168 -2.66 -10.19 16.92
C GLY A 168 -1.86 -9.84 18.17
N ARG A 169 -1.41 -10.84 18.94
CA ARG A 169 -0.49 -10.63 20.09
C ARG A 169 0.80 -9.92 19.65
N CYS A 170 1.44 -10.40 18.58
CA CYS A 170 2.69 -9.80 18.05
C CYS A 170 2.49 -8.35 17.56
N LEU A 171 1.29 -8.01 17.07
CA LEU A 171 0.97 -6.67 16.59
C LEU A 171 0.61 -5.71 17.72
N ILE A 172 -0.03 -6.21 18.79
CA ILE A 172 -0.35 -5.41 19.98
C ILE A 172 0.92 -5.07 20.76
N GLU A 173 1.82 -6.05 20.94
CA GLU A 173 3.07 -5.90 21.69
C GLU A 173 3.95 -4.76 21.14
N ASP A 174 4.01 -4.62 19.81
CA ASP A 174 4.83 -3.63 19.11
C ASP A 174 3.98 -2.55 18.41
N LYS A 175 2.76 -2.27 18.89
CA LYS A 175 1.81 -1.36 18.23
C LYS A 175 2.35 0.04 17.94
N GLU A 176 3.33 0.51 18.71
CA GLU A 176 3.98 1.82 18.53
C GLU A 176 4.75 1.90 17.21
N ARG A 177 5.28 0.77 16.72
CA ARG A 177 5.96 0.71 15.42
C ARG A 177 5.01 0.85 14.23
N ALA A 178 3.70 0.74 14.48
CA ALA A 178 2.67 1.01 13.47
C ALA A 178 2.58 2.50 13.12
N TYR A 179 3.22 3.40 13.86
CA TYR A 179 3.20 4.83 13.59
C TYR A 179 3.69 5.13 12.16
N GLY A 180 2.99 6.03 11.46
CA GLY A 180 3.28 6.38 10.07
C GLY A 180 2.86 5.33 9.02
N THR A 181 2.07 4.31 9.39
CA THR A 181 1.57 3.33 8.42
C THR A 181 0.60 3.95 7.44
N ILE A 182 0.85 3.76 6.15
CA ILE A 182 -0.05 4.16 5.08
C ILE A 182 -0.84 2.97 4.64
N LEU A 183 -2.11 3.03 4.98
CA LEU A 183 -3.11 2.04 4.68
C LEU A 183 -3.33 1.94 3.16
N TYR A 184 -3.21 0.73 2.63
CA TYR A 184 -3.54 0.42 1.25
C TYR A 184 -4.99 0.80 0.94
N ASN A 185 -5.16 1.54 -0.14
CA ASN A 185 -6.47 1.87 -0.67
C ASN A 185 -6.54 1.50 -2.16
N PRO A 186 -7.31 0.48 -2.53
CA PRO A 186 -7.36 -0.01 -3.91
C PRO A 186 -7.95 1.02 -4.89
N THR A 187 -8.66 2.05 -4.40
CA THR A 187 -9.22 3.11 -5.26
C THR A 187 -8.17 4.10 -5.77
N LYS A 188 -7.07 4.31 -5.02
CA LYS A 188 -6.02 5.27 -5.40
C LYS A 188 -5.03 4.70 -6.44
N VAL A 189 -5.00 3.37 -6.59
CA VAL A 189 -4.10 2.68 -7.52
C VAL A 189 -4.54 2.82 -8.98
N ASN A 190 -5.86 2.80 -9.24
CA ASN A 190 -6.41 2.70 -10.59
C ASN A 190 -6.55 4.04 -11.33
N THR A 191 -6.38 5.17 -10.65
CA THR A 191 -6.39 6.50 -11.31
C THR A 191 -5.18 6.71 -12.22
N ASN A 192 -4.18 5.82 -12.20
CA ASN A 192 -2.97 5.92 -13.03
C ASN A 192 -3.01 5.13 -14.35
N ILE A 193 -4.02 4.28 -14.62
CA ILE A 193 -3.98 3.39 -15.80
C ILE A 193 -4.84 3.91 -16.98
N ASN A 194 -5.82 4.78 -16.75
CA ASN A 194 -6.72 5.26 -17.82
C ASN A 194 -6.56 6.76 -18.17
N GLY A 195 -5.45 7.39 -17.77
CA GLY A 195 -5.16 8.79 -18.08
C GLY A 195 -3.94 8.97 -18.97
N LEU A 196 -4.18 9.06 -20.28
CA LEU A 196 -3.34 9.67 -21.33
C LEU A 196 -2.25 8.79 -21.99
N ASN A 197 -2.62 8.25 -23.15
CA ASN A 197 -1.77 8.21 -24.34
C ASN A 197 -1.10 9.58 -24.57
N ASP A 198 0.16 9.75 -24.17
CA ASP A 198 1.00 10.83 -24.67
C ASP A 198 1.87 10.32 -25.83
N HIS A 199 1.22 10.24 -27.00
CA HIS A 199 1.86 10.01 -28.29
C HIS A 199 1.43 11.16 -29.23
N ARG A 200 1.71 12.42 -28.83
CA ARG A 200 1.61 13.55 -29.77
C ARG A 200 2.29 14.84 -29.32
N ILE A 201 3.57 14.81 -28.99
CA ILE A 201 4.43 16.01 -29.11
C ILE A 201 5.76 15.62 -29.78
N GLN A 202 5.70 15.37 -31.08
CA GLN A 202 6.83 15.52 -31.97
C GLN A 202 6.38 16.50 -33.06
N GLN A 203 7.19 17.54 -33.29
CA GLN A 203 6.97 18.71 -34.15
C GLN A 203 6.37 19.95 -33.47
N GLN A 204 7.21 20.69 -32.73
CA GLN A 204 7.48 22.11 -33.02
C GLN A 204 8.56 22.62 -32.06
N GLN A 205 9.83 22.50 -32.47
CA GLN A 205 10.93 23.32 -31.96
C GLN A 205 11.87 23.63 -33.13
N GLN A 206 11.42 24.57 -33.96
CA GLN A 206 12.28 25.45 -34.73
C GLN A 206 11.61 26.82 -34.71
N GLN A 207 11.97 27.63 -33.72
CA GLN A 207 12.00 29.08 -33.90
C GLN A 207 12.99 29.65 -32.89
N GLN A 208 14.20 29.88 -33.43
CA GLN A 208 15.20 30.77 -32.87
C GLN A 208 14.57 32.14 -32.63
N GLN A 209 14.64 32.64 -31.40
CA GLN A 209 14.61 34.08 -31.18
C GLN A 209 16.03 34.62 -31.35
N ASN A 210 16.32 35.11 -32.56
CA ASN A 210 17.43 36.02 -32.80
C ASN A 210 17.13 37.35 -32.11
N VAL A 211 17.87 37.66 -31.05
CA VAL A 211 17.95 39.03 -30.53
C VAL A 211 19.09 39.74 -31.28
N ILE A 212 18.72 40.70 -32.12
CA ILE A 212 19.66 41.61 -32.78
C ILE A 212 20.20 42.55 -31.70
N ARG A 213 21.48 42.38 -31.32
CA ARG A 213 22.22 43.33 -30.49
C ARG A 213 23.33 43.96 -31.33
N THR A 214 23.06 45.16 -31.83
CA THR A 214 24.07 46.07 -32.39
C THR A 214 24.95 46.62 -31.27
N GLY A 215 26.25 46.37 -31.32
CA GLY A 215 27.22 47.00 -30.43
C GLY A 215 28.61 46.36 -30.56
N ASN A 216 29.50 47.03 -31.29
CA ASN A 216 30.94 46.77 -31.32
C ASN A 216 31.53 46.72 -29.90
N GLY A 217 32.30 45.68 -29.60
CA GLY A 217 33.06 45.58 -28.35
C GLY A 217 33.77 44.23 -28.25
N SER A 218 35.01 44.18 -28.70
CA SER A 218 35.96 43.09 -28.48
C SER A 218 36.53 43.20 -27.08
N ASP A 219 35.88 42.60 -26.08
CA ASP A 219 36.49 42.27 -24.78
C ASP A 219 35.44 41.57 -23.91
N PHE A 220 35.53 40.24 -23.74
CA PHE A 220 35.18 39.51 -22.51
C PHE A 220 35.57 38.04 -22.70
N SER A 221 36.71 37.74 -22.11
CA SER A 221 37.26 36.46 -21.64
C SER A 221 36.40 35.21 -21.84
N SER A 222 36.95 34.32 -22.65
CA SER A 222 36.72 32.88 -22.72
C SER A 222 36.77 32.21 -21.34
N HIS A 223 35.63 31.91 -20.72
CA HIS A 223 35.52 30.80 -19.74
C HIS A 223 34.12 30.22 -19.46
N ASP A 224 33.03 30.73 -20.06
CA ASP A 224 31.67 30.30 -19.68
C ASP A 224 30.93 29.37 -20.67
N PHE A 225 31.54 29.01 -21.82
CA PHE A 225 30.86 28.17 -22.81
C PHE A 225 31.01 26.65 -22.62
N GLU A 226 31.96 26.19 -21.80
CA GLU A 226 32.13 24.75 -21.51
C GLU A 226 31.28 24.26 -20.32
N ARG A 227 30.86 25.16 -19.42
CA ARG A 227 30.11 24.79 -18.21
C ARG A 227 28.61 24.54 -18.49
N GLN A 228 28.08 25.01 -19.64
CA GLN A 228 26.69 24.75 -20.05
C GLN A 228 26.49 23.44 -20.82
N GLN A 229 27.52 22.85 -21.43
CA GLN A 229 27.39 21.54 -22.11
C GLN A 229 27.48 20.34 -21.17
N GLN A 230 28.15 20.45 -20.01
CA GLN A 230 28.23 19.32 -19.05
C GLN A 230 26.94 19.11 -18.22
N HIS A 231 26.07 20.11 -18.10
CA HIS A 231 24.84 19.97 -17.30
C HIS A 231 23.65 19.35 -18.06
N GLN A 232 23.74 19.17 -19.37
CA GLN A 232 22.68 18.50 -20.16
C GLN A 232 22.93 16.99 -20.35
N GLN A 233 24.18 16.53 -20.31
CA GLN A 233 24.51 15.10 -20.44
C GLN A 233 24.30 14.30 -19.15
N GLN A 234 24.41 14.90 -17.95
CA GLN A 234 24.18 14.18 -16.69
C GLN A 234 22.69 13.92 -16.38
N GLN A 235 21.76 14.58 -17.07
CA GLN A 235 20.33 14.39 -16.81
C GLN A 235 19.71 13.22 -17.58
N GLN A 236 20.35 12.76 -18.67
CA GLN A 236 19.87 11.62 -19.47
C GLN A 236 20.40 10.24 -19.01
N ALA A 237 21.48 10.18 -18.22
CA ALA A 237 22.04 8.91 -17.76
C ALA A 237 21.21 8.22 -16.64
N PHE A 238 20.43 8.98 -15.86
CA PHE A 238 19.66 8.46 -14.73
C PHE A 238 18.33 7.78 -15.10
N LEU A 239 17.89 7.90 -16.37
CA LEU A 239 16.62 7.34 -16.85
C LEU A 239 16.77 5.94 -17.48
N ASN A 240 18.01 5.48 -17.72
CA ASN A 240 18.30 4.21 -18.41
C ASN A 240 18.87 3.11 -17.50
N ASP A 241 18.94 3.33 -16.19
CA ASP A 241 19.36 2.29 -15.25
C ASP A 241 18.17 1.37 -14.91
N PRO A 242 18.22 0.06 -15.22
CA PRO A 242 17.14 -0.88 -14.93
C PRO A 242 16.84 -1.04 -13.43
N ASN A 243 17.74 -0.59 -12.55
CA ASN A 243 17.54 -0.61 -11.11
C ASN A 243 16.82 0.64 -10.58
N VAL A 244 16.62 1.66 -11.41
CA VAL A 244 15.86 2.87 -11.04
C VAL A 244 14.37 2.60 -11.20
N ARG A 245 13.63 2.77 -10.10
CA ARG A 245 12.17 2.66 -10.06
C ARG A 245 11.56 4.03 -9.88
N THR A 246 10.39 4.22 -10.50
CA THR A 246 9.56 5.39 -10.31
C THR A 246 8.39 5.04 -9.40
N GLN A 247 8.15 5.86 -8.38
CA GLN A 247 7.05 5.73 -7.44
C GLN A 247 6.29 7.05 -7.36
N ASN A 248 4.96 7.01 -7.42
CA ASN A 248 4.12 8.19 -7.41
C ASN A 248 3.25 8.18 -6.14
N ILE A 249 3.20 9.29 -5.43
CA ILE A 249 2.37 9.47 -4.24
C ILE A 249 1.57 10.77 -4.35
N SER A 250 0.37 10.78 -3.76
CA SER A 250 -0.51 11.95 -3.74
C SER A 250 -0.61 12.53 -2.34
N ILE A 251 -0.40 13.83 -2.22
CA ILE A 251 -0.33 14.54 -0.93
C ILE A 251 -1.27 15.76 -0.98
N PRO A 252 -2.16 15.95 0.01
CA PRO A 252 -3.02 17.13 0.09
C PRO A 252 -2.26 18.45 -0.03
N SER A 253 -2.75 19.39 -0.85
CA SER A 253 -2.03 20.64 -1.17
C SER A 253 -1.72 21.49 0.06
N ASP A 254 -2.56 21.45 1.08
CA ASP A 254 -2.39 22.16 2.36
C ASP A 254 -1.24 21.60 3.21
N MET A 255 -0.82 20.37 2.95
CA MET A 255 0.29 19.69 3.61
C MET A 255 1.59 19.74 2.80
N VAL A 256 1.54 20.09 1.51
CA VAL A 256 2.75 20.17 0.67
C VAL A 256 3.74 21.23 1.16
N GLY A 257 3.24 22.35 1.70
CA GLY A 257 4.08 23.44 2.19
C GLY A 257 5.05 23.01 3.29
N CYS A 258 4.63 22.11 4.20
CA CYS A 258 5.49 21.66 5.31
C CYS A 258 6.59 20.71 4.84
N ILE A 259 6.34 19.93 3.78
CA ILE A 259 7.32 19.03 3.16
C ILE A 259 8.36 19.82 2.38
N ILE A 260 7.94 20.84 1.62
CA ILE A 260 8.85 21.69 0.84
C ILE A 260 9.75 22.49 1.80
N GLY A 261 9.17 23.06 2.85
CA GLY A 261 9.86 23.94 3.79
C GLY A 261 10.15 25.32 3.19
N LYS A 262 10.59 26.26 4.04
CA LYS A 262 10.92 27.63 3.62
C LYS A 262 12.06 27.59 2.58
N GLY A 263 11.80 28.12 1.37
CA GLY A 263 12.79 28.11 0.27
C GLY A 263 13.11 26.73 -0.29
N GLY A 264 12.31 25.69 -0.01
CA GLY A 264 12.59 24.33 -0.48
C GLY A 264 13.68 23.59 0.29
N SER A 265 14.07 24.07 1.48
CA SER A 265 15.16 23.51 2.28
C SER A 265 14.89 22.06 2.71
N LYS A 266 13.70 21.78 3.24
CA LYS A 266 13.32 20.44 3.72
C LYS A 266 13.26 19.43 2.58
N ILE A 267 12.58 19.74 1.47
CA ILE A 267 12.54 18.81 0.33
C ILE A 267 13.93 18.58 -0.28
N SER A 268 14.80 19.59 -0.27
CA SER A 268 16.18 19.45 -0.72
C SER A 268 16.98 18.51 0.20
N GLU A 269 16.77 18.61 1.51
CA GLU A 269 17.35 17.68 2.47
C GLU A 269 16.82 16.26 2.28
N ILE A 270 15.53 16.08 2.07
CA ILE A 270 14.92 14.77 1.79
C ILE A 270 15.52 14.15 0.53
N ARG A 271 15.67 14.92 -0.55
CA ARG A 271 16.35 14.46 -1.78
C ARG A 271 17.79 14.04 -1.50
N ARG A 272 18.54 14.85 -0.74
CA ARG A 272 19.93 14.56 -0.38
C ARG A 272 20.07 13.30 0.48
N LEU A 273 19.23 13.15 1.50
CA LEU A 273 19.28 12.03 2.44
C LEU A 273 18.77 10.74 1.83
N SER A 274 17.78 10.81 0.94
CA SER A 274 17.22 9.62 0.27
C SER A 274 18.03 9.18 -0.94
N GLY A 275 18.78 10.08 -1.57
CA GLY A 275 19.42 9.81 -2.86
C GLY A 275 18.43 9.70 -4.03
N SER A 276 17.14 9.94 -3.79
CA SER A 276 16.09 9.88 -4.81
C SER A 276 15.85 11.24 -5.45
N ARG A 277 15.55 11.22 -6.75
CA ARG A 277 15.02 12.37 -7.47
C ARG A 277 13.53 12.52 -7.17
N ILE A 278 13.16 13.59 -6.49
CA ILE A 278 11.76 13.86 -6.12
C ILE A 278 11.25 15.06 -6.91
N SER A 279 10.24 14.86 -7.77
CA SER A 279 9.53 15.91 -8.50
C SER A 279 8.15 16.15 -7.89
N ILE A 280 7.68 17.40 -7.91
CA ILE A 280 6.39 17.80 -7.35
C ILE A 280 5.59 18.47 -8.47
N ALA A 281 4.37 18.01 -8.72
CA ALA A 281 3.48 18.62 -9.69
C ALA A 281 3.17 20.09 -9.30
N LYS A 282 3.26 21.00 -10.29
CA LYS A 282 2.97 22.44 -10.09
C LYS A 282 1.47 22.70 -9.89
N VAL A 283 0.63 21.87 -10.50
CA VAL A 283 -0.83 21.95 -10.48
C VAL A 283 -1.34 20.74 -9.68
N PRO A 284 -2.38 20.88 -8.84
CA PRO A 284 -3.09 19.75 -8.26
C PRO A 284 -3.52 18.77 -9.35
N HIS A 285 -3.46 17.47 -9.06
CA HIS A 285 -3.71 16.42 -10.06
C HIS A 285 -5.21 16.23 -10.35
N ASP A 286 -6.09 16.79 -9.51
CA ASP A 286 -7.55 16.64 -9.58
C ASP A 286 -8.30 17.75 -8.81
N GLU A 287 -9.63 17.75 -8.91
CA GLU A 287 -10.54 18.58 -8.09
C GLU A 287 -10.50 18.20 -6.59
N SER A 288 -9.80 17.12 -6.22
CA SER A 288 -9.62 16.69 -4.82
C SER A 288 -8.57 17.52 -4.07
N GLY A 289 -7.82 18.39 -4.76
CA GLY A 289 -6.81 19.24 -4.14
C GLY A 289 -5.54 18.50 -3.71
N GLU A 290 -5.30 17.28 -4.20
CA GLU A 290 -4.05 16.54 -3.95
C GLU A 290 -2.97 16.90 -5.00
N ARG A 291 -1.72 17.00 -4.58
CA ARG A 291 -0.54 17.20 -5.43
C ARG A 291 0.25 15.91 -5.56
N MET A 292 0.61 15.58 -6.79
CA MET A 292 1.41 14.39 -7.08
C MET A 292 2.90 14.66 -6.86
N PHE A 293 3.55 13.71 -6.19
CA PHE A 293 4.99 13.62 -6.03
C PHE A 293 5.48 12.39 -6.79
N THR A 294 6.51 12.57 -7.62
CA THR A 294 7.18 11.51 -8.37
C THR A 294 8.56 11.31 -7.77
N ILE A 295 8.82 10.11 -7.28
CA ILE A 295 10.08 9.71 -6.64
C ILE A 295 10.76 8.71 -7.56
N GLN A 296 11.98 9.01 -7.99
CA GLN A 296 12.74 8.19 -8.91
C GLN A 296 14.14 7.94 -8.37
N GLY A 297 14.50 6.67 -8.21
CA GLY A 297 15.74 6.23 -7.57
C GLY A 297 15.79 4.70 -7.44
N THR A 298 16.82 4.16 -6.77
CA THR A 298 16.86 2.73 -6.44
C THR A 298 15.73 2.36 -5.47
N PRO A 299 15.36 1.07 -5.32
CA PRO A 299 14.32 0.66 -4.39
C PRO A 299 14.57 1.15 -2.95
N GLU A 300 15.81 1.05 -2.47
CA GLU A 300 16.23 1.48 -1.14
C GLU A 300 16.18 3.01 -0.99
N ALA A 301 16.61 3.72 -2.03
CA ALA A 301 16.56 5.18 -2.07
C ALA A 301 15.12 5.68 -2.03
N ASN A 302 14.23 5.06 -2.80
CA ASN A 302 12.81 5.43 -2.85
C ASN A 302 12.11 5.13 -1.52
N GLU A 303 12.39 3.97 -0.90
CA GLU A 303 11.86 3.61 0.41
C GLU A 303 12.28 4.65 1.48
N ARG A 304 13.55 5.06 1.46
CA ARG A 304 14.06 6.12 2.34
C ARG A 304 13.41 7.48 2.05
N ALA A 305 13.18 7.82 0.79
CA ALA A 305 12.48 9.03 0.40
C ALA A 305 11.04 9.05 0.94
N LEU A 306 10.31 7.95 0.77
CA LEU A 306 8.95 7.81 1.29
C LEU A 306 8.93 8.00 2.80
N TYR A 307 9.80 7.30 3.53
CA TYR A 307 9.88 7.41 4.99
C TYR A 307 10.07 8.87 5.45
N LEU A 308 11.00 9.60 4.82
CA LEU A 308 11.26 11.00 5.15
C LEU A 308 10.11 11.94 4.78
N LEU A 309 9.48 11.75 3.62
CA LEU A 309 8.33 12.55 3.18
C LEU A 309 7.15 12.37 4.12
N TYR A 310 6.84 11.13 4.50
CA TYR A 310 5.73 10.83 5.39
C TYR A 310 6.00 11.22 6.84
N GLY A 311 7.25 11.10 7.32
CA GLY A 311 7.63 11.62 8.62
C GLY A 311 7.39 13.14 8.75
N GLN A 312 7.67 13.91 7.69
CA GLN A 312 7.37 15.36 7.69
C GLN A 312 5.88 15.66 7.66
N LEU A 313 5.10 14.86 6.94
CA LEU A 313 3.65 15.00 6.90
C LEU A 313 3.01 14.76 8.26
N GLU A 314 3.47 13.73 8.97
CA GLU A 314 2.89 13.36 10.26
C GLU A 314 3.24 14.38 11.34
N ASN A 315 4.49 14.85 11.39
CA ASN A 315 4.90 15.92 12.32
C ASN A 315 4.09 17.21 12.13
N GLU A 316 3.66 17.52 10.90
CA GLU A 316 2.79 18.68 10.66
C GLU A 316 1.34 18.41 11.05
N LYS A 317 0.84 17.18 10.91
CA LYS A 317 -0.51 16.82 11.38
C LYS A 317 -0.62 16.93 12.90
N GLU A 318 0.42 16.51 13.62
CA GLU A 318 0.42 16.56 15.10
C GLU A 318 0.51 17.99 15.65
N ARG A 319 1.05 18.93 14.86
CA ARG A 319 1.15 20.35 15.22
C ARG A 319 -0.16 21.13 15.00
N ARG A 320 -1.11 20.59 14.23
CA ARG A 320 -2.37 21.24 13.86
C ARG A 320 -3.52 20.76 14.73
#